data_AF-A0AA88LPN6-F1
#
_entry.id   AF-A0AA88LPN6-F1
#
_cell.length_a   1.000
_cell.length_b   1.000
_cell.length_c   1.000
_cell.angle_alpha   90.00
_cell.angle_beta   90.00
_cell.angle_gamma   90.00
#
_symmetry.space_group_name_H-M   'P 1'
#
loop_
_entity.id
_entity.type
_entity.pdbx_description
1 polymer ?
#
loop_
_entity_poly.entity_id
_entity_poly.type
_entity_poly.pdbx_seq_one_letter_code
_entity_poly.pdbx_strand_id
1 'polypeptide(L)'
;MYLTDVQNHFPLRLSDVKKTDEQMYYFIIRTNEGKERYLCKPGVTVSVTDLDLQIAPAEVTEGQSVVLTCKTTCNLTDPTFIWYKNSRNLITNTKKNNEVHLQSVSSEDAGSYSCAVRGYEHLHSPDQTLRVRYRPKNVSVSISPSGEIVEGSSVTLTCSSDANPPVQSYTWFKGKTSVGNEKTYNISKISSEDSGEYKSKSSNKVGHQDSNSVTLNLPCWPCWSETGLLQCTAGRSTYECNPSSANDPKCSCPACFQPAKVLHTTTLLRSLHWLPVAARIRFKTLMLAYKAKNGPAPSYLKALITPHTAPHTLRSTSTARLKLSLITQQYVQ
;
A
#
# COMPACT_ATOMS: atom_id res chain seq x y z
N MET A 1 -38.81 29.10 -49.19
CA MET A 1 -38.83 30.11 -50.27
C MET A 1 -37.41 30.19 -50.78
N TYR A 2 -37.10 29.60 -51.94
CA TYR A 2 -35.78 29.72 -52.54
C TYR A 2 -35.94 30.28 -53.94
N LEU A 3 -35.28 31.42 -54.12
CA LEU A 3 -35.14 32.15 -55.35
C LEU A 3 -34.33 31.35 -56.36
N THR A 4 -34.68 31.57 -57.61
CA THR A 4 -34.04 31.13 -58.85
C THR A 4 -32.53 31.34 -58.84
N ASP A 5 -31.77 30.28 -59.03
CA ASP A 5 -30.39 30.34 -59.50
C ASP A 5 -30.23 29.45 -60.74
N VAL A 6 -29.46 29.93 -61.72
CA VAL A 6 -29.39 29.47 -63.11
C VAL A 6 -28.47 28.25 -63.25
N GLN A 7 -28.32 27.46 -62.18
CA GLN A 7 -27.70 26.16 -62.19
C GLN A 7 -28.65 25.16 -61.51
N ASN A 8 -29.37 24.38 -62.32
CA ASN A 8 -30.41 23.43 -61.90
C ASN A 8 -29.83 22.16 -61.22
N HIS A 9 -29.00 22.32 -60.19
CA HIS A 9 -28.58 21.23 -59.32
C HIS A 9 -29.11 21.49 -57.92
N PHE A 10 -30.07 20.66 -57.47
CA PHE A 10 -30.64 20.72 -56.13
C PHE A 10 -30.13 19.53 -55.30
N PRO A 11 -28.92 19.61 -54.71
CA PRO A 11 -28.40 18.51 -53.89
C PRO A 11 -29.15 18.41 -52.56
N LEU A 12 -29.59 17.21 -52.20
CA LEU A 12 -30.00 16.89 -50.84
C LEU A 12 -28.75 16.50 -50.03
N ARG A 13 -28.41 17.27 -49.00
CA ARG A 13 -27.28 16.98 -48.11
C ARG A 13 -27.80 16.57 -46.74
N LEU A 14 -27.63 15.29 -46.39
CA LEU A 14 -27.83 14.79 -45.03
C LEU A 14 -26.51 14.95 -44.27
N SER A 15 -26.57 15.47 -43.04
CA SER A 15 -25.42 15.63 -42.16
C SER A 15 -25.72 14.97 -40.83
N ASP A 16 -24.73 14.36 -40.18
CA ASP A 16 -24.91 13.62 -38.92
C ASP A 16 -26.01 12.55 -39.03
N VAL A 17 -25.89 11.70 -40.06
CA VAL A 17 -26.89 10.71 -40.44
C VAL A 17 -27.06 9.66 -39.35
N LYS A 18 -28.30 9.45 -38.90
CA LYS A 18 -28.66 8.47 -37.86
C LYS A 18 -29.35 7.27 -38.47
N LYS A 19 -29.45 6.18 -37.71
CA LYS A 19 -30.17 4.97 -38.15
C LYS A 19 -31.62 5.25 -38.57
N THR A 20 -32.24 6.31 -38.03
CA THR A 20 -33.58 6.77 -38.41
C THR A 20 -33.68 7.34 -39.83
N ASP A 21 -32.56 7.79 -40.41
CA ASP A 21 -32.51 8.33 -41.76
C ASP A 21 -32.33 7.23 -42.82
N GLU A 22 -32.26 5.97 -42.39
CA GLU A 22 -32.21 4.81 -43.28
C GLU A 22 -33.56 4.56 -43.93
N GLN A 23 -33.73 5.19 -45.09
CA GLN A 23 -34.95 5.08 -45.88
C GLN A 23 -34.68 5.34 -47.36
N MET A 24 -35.71 5.11 -48.17
CA MET A 24 -35.70 5.46 -49.58
C MET A 24 -36.14 6.91 -49.78
N TYR A 25 -35.30 7.70 -50.43
CA TYR A 25 -35.56 9.09 -50.77
C TYR A 25 -36.00 9.21 -52.21
N TYR A 26 -37.03 10.03 -52.43
CA TYR A 26 -37.54 10.35 -53.77
C TYR A 26 -37.43 11.85 -54.01
N PHE A 27 -37.04 12.22 -55.22
CA PHE A 27 -37.11 13.61 -55.66
C PHE A 27 -38.47 13.88 -56.32
N ILE A 28 -39.10 14.99 -55.94
CA ILE A 28 -40.40 15.42 -56.49
C ILE A 28 -40.21 16.75 -57.19
N ILE A 29 -40.50 16.78 -58.49
CA ILE A 29 -40.55 18.01 -59.27
C ILE A 29 -42.01 18.47 -59.36
N ARG A 30 -42.24 19.75 -59.09
CA ARG A 30 -43.55 20.40 -59.22
C ARG A 30 -43.42 21.54 -60.22
N THR A 31 -44.19 21.48 -61.31
CA THR A 31 -44.26 22.55 -62.30
C THR A 31 -45.35 23.56 -61.93
N ASN A 32 -45.14 24.83 -62.28
CA ASN A 32 -46.12 25.91 -62.10
C ASN A 32 -47.27 25.79 -63.12
N GLU A 33 -46.98 25.32 -64.31
CA GLU A 33 -47.95 25.05 -65.37
C GLU A 33 -48.45 23.60 -65.26
N GLY A 34 -49.77 23.40 -65.13
CA GLY A 34 -50.42 22.08 -65.14
C GLY A 34 -50.67 21.41 -63.78
N LYS A 35 -50.17 21.93 -62.65
CA LYS A 35 -50.23 21.28 -61.31
C LYS A 35 -49.66 19.85 -61.26
N GLU A 36 -48.86 19.46 -62.25
CA GLU A 36 -48.33 18.10 -62.36
C GLU A 36 -47.21 17.87 -61.33
N ARG A 37 -47.11 16.63 -60.86
CA ARG A 37 -46.10 16.19 -59.88
C ARG A 37 -45.36 14.99 -60.46
N TYR A 38 -44.08 15.17 -60.72
CA TYR A 38 -43.22 14.12 -61.23
C TYR A 38 -42.40 13.53 -60.08
N LEU A 39 -42.64 12.26 -59.77
CA LEU A 39 -41.91 11.49 -58.78
C LEU A 39 -40.83 10.66 -59.49
N CYS A 40 -39.56 10.96 -59.24
CA CYS A 40 -38.46 10.22 -59.85
C CYS A 40 -38.39 8.80 -59.25
N LYS A 41 -38.49 7.76 -60.10
CA LYS A 41 -38.29 6.34 -59.73
C LYS A 41 -37.19 5.72 -60.61
N PRO A 42 -36.35 4.82 -60.09
CA PRO A 42 -36.31 4.33 -58.70
C PRO A 42 -35.82 5.42 -57.73
N GLY A 43 -36.27 5.34 -56.47
CA GLY A 43 -35.74 6.20 -55.41
C GLY A 43 -34.31 5.81 -55.04
N VAL A 44 -33.65 6.67 -54.26
CA VAL A 44 -32.30 6.40 -53.72
C VAL A 44 -32.45 5.84 -52.30
N THR A 45 -32.02 4.61 -52.08
CA THR A 45 -31.98 4.04 -50.73
C THR A 45 -30.72 4.48 -50.01
N VAL A 46 -30.88 5.08 -48.83
CA VAL A 46 -29.77 5.37 -47.91
C VAL A 46 -29.73 4.26 -46.88
N SER A 47 -28.58 3.58 -46.74
CA SER A 47 -28.33 2.61 -45.67
C SER A 47 -27.35 3.20 -44.67
N VAL A 48 -27.65 3.08 -43.37
CA VAL A 48 -26.83 3.63 -42.30
C VAL A 48 -26.19 2.48 -41.52
N THR A 49 -24.87 2.43 -41.58
CA THR A 49 -24.05 1.35 -41.03
C THR A 49 -23.03 1.93 -40.07
N ASP A 50 -22.79 1.23 -38.97
CA ASP A 50 -21.86 1.64 -37.92
C ASP A 50 -20.80 0.55 -37.71
N LEU A 51 -19.76 0.85 -36.96
CA LEU A 51 -18.76 -0.12 -36.52
C LEU A 51 -19.26 -0.85 -35.27
N ASP A 52 -19.24 -2.18 -35.33
CA ASP A 52 -19.61 -3.05 -34.21
C ASP A 52 -18.37 -3.78 -33.70
N LEU A 53 -17.94 -3.47 -32.48
CA LEU A 53 -16.83 -4.14 -31.82
C LEU A 53 -17.34 -5.32 -31.00
N GLN A 54 -16.77 -6.49 -31.26
CA GLN A 54 -17.05 -7.74 -30.55
C GLN A 54 -15.79 -8.27 -29.87
N ILE A 55 -15.87 -8.47 -28.55
CA ILE A 55 -14.80 -9.05 -27.74
C ILE A 55 -15.21 -10.47 -27.30
N ALA A 56 -14.43 -11.48 -27.71
CA ALA A 56 -14.72 -12.88 -27.42
C ALA A 56 -13.48 -13.59 -26.83
N PRO A 57 -13.50 -14.00 -25.54
CA PRO A 57 -14.52 -13.75 -24.52
C PRO A 57 -14.44 -12.32 -23.94
N ALA A 58 -15.57 -11.74 -23.50
CA ALA A 58 -15.59 -10.43 -22.84
C ALA A 58 -14.93 -10.42 -21.44
N GLU A 59 -14.85 -11.58 -20.80
CA GLU A 59 -14.19 -11.76 -19.51
C GLU A 59 -13.26 -12.99 -19.56
N VAL A 60 -11.97 -12.76 -19.28
CA VAL A 60 -10.91 -13.77 -19.38
C VAL A 60 -10.06 -13.79 -18.14
N THR A 61 -9.40 -14.91 -17.86
CA THR A 61 -8.39 -15.03 -16.80
C THR A 61 -6.99 -14.79 -17.38
N GLU A 62 -6.08 -14.22 -16.59
CA GLU A 62 -4.69 -13.98 -16.98
C GLU A 62 -4.03 -15.22 -17.61
N GLY A 63 -3.34 -15.03 -18.74
CA GLY A 63 -2.73 -16.10 -19.55
C GLY A 63 -3.64 -16.70 -20.62
N GLN A 64 -4.94 -16.45 -20.60
CA GLN A 64 -5.83 -16.85 -21.69
C GLN A 64 -5.69 -15.93 -22.91
N SER A 65 -6.29 -16.32 -24.03
CA SER A 65 -6.32 -15.50 -25.25
C SER A 65 -7.72 -14.92 -25.47
N VAL A 66 -7.77 -13.72 -26.07
CA VAL A 66 -9.02 -13.05 -26.46
C VAL A 66 -8.89 -12.51 -27.87
N VAL A 67 -10.00 -12.56 -28.61
CA VAL A 67 -10.10 -12.01 -29.95
C VAL A 67 -11.01 -10.78 -29.90
N LEU A 68 -10.48 -9.68 -30.41
CA LEU A 68 -11.21 -8.44 -30.66
C LEU A 68 -11.54 -8.41 -32.14
N THR A 69 -12.81 -8.32 -32.52
CA THR A 69 -13.27 -8.30 -33.92
C THR A 69 -14.07 -7.03 -34.19
N CYS A 70 -13.61 -6.23 -35.14
CA CYS A 70 -14.32 -5.04 -35.61
C CYS A 70 -15.13 -5.42 -36.85
N LYS A 71 -16.46 -5.38 -36.74
CA LYS A 71 -17.37 -5.68 -37.84
C LYS A 71 -17.95 -4.40 -38.41
N THR A 72 -18.10 -4.37 -39.72
CA THR A 72 -18.80 -3.31 -40.43
C THR A 72 -19.52 -3.90 -41.63
N THR A 73 -20.71 -3.38 -41.90
CA THR A 73 -21.47 -3.69 -43.12
C THR A 73 -21.30 -2.61 -44.19
N CYS A 74 -20.39 -1.64 -43.98
CA CYS A 74 -20.00 -0.69 -45.00
C CYS A 74 -19.28 -1.40 -46.15
N ASN A 75 -19.65 -1.07 -47.40
CA ASN A 75 -18.91 -1.52 -48.58
C ASN A 75 -17.61 -0.71 -48.73
N LEU A 76 -16.57 -1.09 -47.98
CA LEU A 76 -15.25 -0.46 -48.00
C LEU A 76 -14.30 -1.25 -48.90
N THR A 77 -13.59 -0.56 -49.78
CA THR A 77 -12.54 -1.16 -50.62
C THR A 77 -11.23 -1.25 -49.82
N ASP A 78 -10.81 -2.46 -49.44
CA ASP A 78 -9.57 -2.74 -48.67
C ASP A 78 -9.44 -1.90 -47.37
N PRO A 79 -10.39 -2.00 -46.42
CA PRO A 79 -10.38 -1.20 -45.20
C PRO A 79 -9.18 -1.50 -44.32
N THR A 80 -8.57 -0.46 -43.77
CA THR A 80 -7.51 -0.56 -42.75
C THR A 80 -8.11 -0.19 -41.40
N PHE A 81 -8.12 -1.12 -40.46
CA PHE A 81 -8.69 -0.91 -39.12
C PHE A 81 -7.64 -0.35 -38.16
N ILE A 82 -8.07 0.59 -37.33
CA ILE A 82 -7.30 1.23 -36.27
C ILE A 82 -7.96 0.88 -34.95
N TRP A 83 -7.15 0.50 -33.97
CA TRP A 83 -7.61 0.00 -32.69
C TRP A 83 -7.24 0.99 -31.59
N TYR A 84 -8.14 1.17 -30.64
CA TYR A 84 -7.96 2.07 -29.52
C TYR A 84 -8.16 1.30 -28.22
N LYS A 85 -7.30 1.57 -27.24
CA LYS A 85 -7.40 1.09 -25.86
C LYS A 85 -7.33 2.29 -24.93
N ASN A 86 -8.36 2.50 -24.12
CA ASN A 86 -8.51 3.66 -23.25
C ASN A 86 -8.29 4.97 -24.03
N SER A 87 -8.91 5.08 -25.21
CA SER A 87 -8.81 6.20 -26.16
C SER A 87 -7.40 6.46 -26.73
N ARG A 88 -6.45 5.54 -26.54
CA ARG A 88 -5.10 5.62 -27.12
C ARG A 88 -4.94 4.61 -28.24
N ASN A 89 -4.25 5.00 -29.30
CA ASN A 89 -3.99 4.12 -30.43
C ASN A 89 -3.19 2.89 -29.99
N LEU A 90 -3.74 1.70 -30.22
CA LEU A 90 -3.11 0.42 -29.96
C LEU A 90 -2.24 0.09 -31.17
N ILE A 91 -0.92 0.15 -31.00
CA ILE A 91 0.03 -0.18 -32.07
C ILE A 91 0.00 -1.70 -32.28
N THR A 92 -0.70 -2.15 -33.32
CA THR A 92 -0.71 -3.54 -33.75
C THR A 92 0.15 -3.73 -34.99
N ASN A 93 0.80 -4.89 -35.11
CA ASN A 93 1.58 -5.23 -36.31
C ASN A 93 0.68 -5.53 -37.52
N THR A 94 -0.61 -5.78 -37.30
CA THR A 94 -1.58 -6.25 -38.30
C THR A 94 -2.53 -5.13 -38.73
N LYS A 95 -2.01 -4.11 -39.43
CA LYS A 95 -2.78 -2.89 -39.77
C LYS A 95 -4.02 -3.13 -40.65
N LYS A 96 -4.06 -4.24 -41.41
CA LYS A 96 -5.20 -4.57 -42.30
C LYS A 96 -6.22 -5.55 -41.69
N ASN A 97 -5.93 -6.13 -40.52
CA ASN A 97 -6.82 -7.16 -39.98
C ASN A 97 -7.99 -6.49 -39.24
N ASN A 98 -9.20 -6.97 -39.52
CA ASN A 98 -10.40 -6.63 -38.76
C ASN A 98 -10.43 -7.34 -37.39
N GLU A 99 -9.43 -8.18 -37.11
CA GLU A 99 -9.25 -8.88 -35.84
C GLU A 99 -7.90 -8.58 -35.18
N VAL A 100 -7.92 -8.46 -33.86
CA VAL A 100 -6.72 -8.41 -33.00
C VAL A 100 -6.78 -9.57 -32.03
N HIS A 101 -5.74 -10.39 -32.09
CA HIS A 101 -5.56 -11.57 -31.23
C HIS A 101 -4.60 -11.20 -30.10
N LEU A 102 -5.11 -11.09 -28.89
CA LEU A 102 -4.29 -10.91 -27.69
C LEU A 102 -4.00 -12.28 -27.09
N GLN A 103 -2.74 -12.69 -27.15
CA GLN A 103 -2.25 -13.95 -26.57
C GLN A 103 -1.66 -13.68 -25.19
N SER A 104 -1.88 -14.60 -24.24
CA SER A 104 -1.34 -14.51 -22.88
C SER A 104 -1.71 -13.19 -22.18
N VAL A 105 -3.01 -12.88 -22.16
CA VAL A 105 -3.58 -11.63 -21.64
C VAL A 105 -3.11 -11.37 -20.20
N SER A 106 -2.69 -10.14 -19.92
CA SER A 106 -2.25 -9.68 -18.60
C SER A 106 -3.27 -8.77 -17.94
N SER A 107 -3.10 -8.47 -16.64
CA SER A 107 -3.91 -7.46 -15.96
C SER A 107 -3.82 -6.07 -16.60
N GLU A 108 -2.74 -5.78 -17.33
CA GLU A 108 -2.53 -4.51 -18.02
C GLU A 108 -3.40 -4.39 -19.27
N ASP A 109 -3.86 -5.52 -19.83
CA ASP A 109 -4.73 -5.58 -21.01
C ASP A 109 -6.19 -5.26 -20.70
N ALA A 110 -6.57 -5.20 -19.43
CA ALA A 110 -7.89 -4.72 -19.04
C ALA A 110 -8.10 -3.25 -19.46
N GLY A 111 -9.27 -2.93 -19.98
CA GLY A 111 -9.60 -1.57 -20.41
C GLY A 111 -10.78 -1.48 -21.36
N SER A 112 -11.06 -0.26 -21.80
CA SER A 112 -12.06 0.03 -22.83
C SER A 112 -11.41 -0.04 -24.21
N TYR A 113 -12.01 -0.77 -25.13
CA TYR A 113 -11.56 -0.91 -26.50
C TYR A 113 -12.57 -0.31 -27.47
N SER A 114 -12.08 0.31 -28.53
CA SER A 114 -12.87 0.74 -29.69
C SER A 114 -12.06 0.56 -30.97
N CYS A 115 -12.73 0.49 -32.11
CA CYS A 115 -12.10 0.45 -33.42
C CYS A 115 -12.61 1.60 -34.31
N ALA A 116 -11.77 2.03 -35.25
CA ALA A 116 -12.13 2.96 -36.31
C ALA A 116 -11.52 2.48 -37.64
N VAL A 117 -11.97 3.04 -38.75
CA VAL A 117 -11.40 2.78 -40.07
C VAL A 117 -10.54 3.96 -40.50
N ARG A 118 -9.38 3.69 -41.09
CA ARG A 118 -8.51 4.72 -41.65
C ARG A 118 -9.28 5.58 -42.67
N GLY A 119 -9.18 6.91 -42.53
CA GLY A 119 -9.95 7.87 -43.32
C GLY A 119 -11.28 8.28 -42.68
N TYR A 120 -11.79 7.49 -41.75
CA TYR A 120 -13.01 7.76 -40.96
C TYR A 120 -12.72 7.69 -39.46
N GLU A 121 -11.55 8.18 -39.04
CA GLU A 121 -11.07 8.08 -37.65
C GLU A 121 -11.95 8.82 -36.64
N HIS A 122 -12.83 9.71 -37.10
CA HIS A 122 -13.81 10.40 -36.27
C HIS A 122 -15.04 9.54 -35.92
N LEU A 123 -15.22 8.40 -36.59
CA LEU A 123 -16.32 7.46 -36.37
C LEU A 123 -15.77 6.21 -35.67
N HIS A 124 -15.73 6.26 -34.34
CA HIS A 124 -15.34 5.13 -33.52
C HIS A 124 -16.53 4.20 -33.30
N SER A 125 -16.28 2.90 -33.22
CA SER A 125 -17.23 1.95 -32.67
C SER A 125 -17.59 2.33 -31.23
N PRO A 126 -18.76 1.90 -30.72
CA PRO A 126 -19.03 1.92 -29.29
C PRO A 126 -17.91 1.23 -28.51
N ASP A 127 -17.59 1.79 -27.35
CA ASP A 127 -16.57 1.29 -26.45
C ASP A 127 -17.01 -0.02 -25.78
N GLN A 128 -16.18 -1.06 -25.85
CA GLN A 128 -16.41 -2.34 -25.19
C GLN A 128 -15.29 -2.66 -24.19
N THR A 129 -15.65 -3.00 -22.96
CA THR A 129 -14.68 -3.24 -21.88
C THR A 129 -14.24 -4.70 -21.82
N LEU A 130 -12.94 -4.95 -21.94
CA LEU A 130 -12.33 -6.24 -21.66
C LEU A 130 -12.06 -6.36 -20.15
N ARG A 131 -12.64 -7.37 -19.50
CA ARG A 131 -12.41 -7.67 -18.08
C ARG A 131 -11.40 -8.80 -17.93
N VAL A 132 -10.29 -8.54 -17.26
CA VAL A 132 -9.27 -9.55 -16.97
C VAL A 132 -9.30 -9.92 -15.49
N ARG A 133 -9.50 -11.20 -15.20
CA ARG A 133 -9.44 -11.79 -13.85
C ARG A 133 -8.02 -12.23 -13.53
N TYR A 134 -7.50 -11.81 -12.40
CA TYR A 134 -6.16 -12.13 -11.93
C TYR A 134 -6.15 -12.34 -10.41
N ARG A 135 -5.20 -13.15 -9.94
CA ARG A 135 -4.93 -13.32 -8.50
C ARG A 135 -4.44 -12.01 -7.89
N PRO A 136 -4.52 -11.82 -6.56
CA PRO A 136 -4.01 -10.60 -5.93
C PRO A 136 -2.53 -10.35 -6.27
N LYS A 137 -2.21 -9.10 -6.64
CA LYS A 137 -0.87 -8.58 -6.96
C LYS A 137 -0.52 -7.44 -6.00
N ASN A 138 0.77 -7.14 -5.88
CA ASN A 138 1.29 -6.07 -5.03
C ASN A 138 0.77 -6.14 -3.58
N VAL A 139 0.68 -7.37 -3.04
CA VAL A 139 0.23 -7.60 -1.67
C VAL A 139 1.27 -7.02 -0.71
N SER A 140 0.86 -6.03 0.06
CA SER A 140 1.72 -5.28 0.98
C SER A 140 1.05 -5.14 2.34
N VAL A 141 1.88 -5.06 3.37
CA VAL A 141 1.46 -4.89 4.76
C VAL A 141 1.99 -3.55 5.27
N SER A 142 1.11 -2.76 5.87
CA SER A 142 1.48 -1.54 6.59
C SER A 142 1.20 -1.69 8.08
N ILE A 143 2.04 -1.04 8.90
CA ILE A 143 1.92 -1.02 10.36
C ILE A 143 1.54 0.39 10.80
N SER A 144 0.53 0.50 11.65
CA SER A 144 0.11 1.74 12.27
C SER A 144 -0.01 1.57 13.79
N PRO A 145 0.57 2.45 14.61
CA PRO A 145 1.35 3.64 14.23
C PRO A 145 2.73 3.31 13.66
N SER A 146 3.24 4.17 12.78
CA SER A 146 4.61 4.08 12.27
C SER A 146 5.59 4.74 13.25
N GLY A 147 6.60 4.02 13.72
CA GLY A 147 7.64 4.56 14.61
C GLY A 147 7.97 3.63 15.78
N GLU A 148 8.51 4.19 16.87
CA GLU A 148 8.74 3.45 18.11
C GLU A 148 7.38 3.10 18.75
N ILE A 149 7.14 1.81 18.93
CA ILE A 149 5.93 1.28 19.54
C ILE A 149 6.21 0.99 21.00
N VAL A 150 5.33 1.45 21.89
CA VAL A 150 5.46 1.25 23.35
C VAL A 150 4.65 0.02 23.76
N GLU A 151 5.19 -0.76 24.70
CA GLU A 151 4.49 -1.90 25.28
C GLU A 151 3.15 -1.49 25.92
N GLY A 152 2.12 -2.32 25.73
CA GLY A 152 0.74 -2.06 26.16
C GLY A 152 -0.06 -1.13 25.24
N SER A 153 0.55 -0.54 24.22
CA SER A 153 -0.16 0.22 23.18
C SER A 153 -0.87 -0.70 22.17
N SER A 154 -1.72 -0.10 21.33
CA SER A 154 -2.42 -0.82 20.27
C SER A 154 -1.75 -0.62 18.92
N VAL A 155 -1.59 -1.69 18.16
CA VAL A 155 -0.97 -1.70 16.83
C VAL A 155 -1.89 -2.38 15.85
N THR A 156 -2.07 -1.79 14.68
CA THR A 156 -2.86 -2.34 13.59
C THR A 156 -1.98 -2.61 12.38
N LEU A 157 -2.00 -3.85 11.90
CA LEU A 157 -1.41 -4.28 10.65
C LEU A 157 -2.51 -4.30 9.59
N THR A 158 -2.29 -3.63 8.46
CA THR A 158 -3.27 -3.55 7.36
C THR A 158 -2.71 -4.17 6.11
N CYS A 159 -3.48 -5.07 5.48
CA CYS A 159 -3.12 -5.66 4.20
C CYS A 159 -3.77 -4.88 3.04
N SER A 160 -2.96 -4.58 2.02
CA SER A 160 -3.40 -3.96 0.77
C SER A 160 -2.95 -4.78 -0.42
N SER A 161 -3.79 -4.93 -1.44
CA SER A 161 -3.49 -5.69 -2.65
C SER A 161 -4.41 -5.27 -3.79
N ASP A 162 -3.90 -5.36 -5.03
CA ASP A 162 -4.66 -5.19 -6.25
C ASP A 162 -5.16 -6.55 -6.76
N ALA A 163 -6.46 -6.74 -6.92
CA ALA A 163 -7.03 -8.02 -7.33
C ALA A 163 -8.34 -7.84 -8.10
N ASN A 164 -8.53 -8.62 -9.15
CA ASN A 164 -9.82 -8.73 -9.84
C ASN A 164 -10.22 -10.20 -10.02
N PRO A 165 -11.33 -10.68 -9.43
CA PRO A 165 -12.26 -9.96 -8.55
C PRO A 165 -11.62 -9.57 -7.21
N PRO A 166 -12.29 -8.71 -6.43
CA PRO A 166 -11.82 -8.31 -5.10
C PRO A 166 -11.51 -9.52 -4.21
N VAL A 167 -10.56 -9.33 -3.31
CA VAL A 167 -10.14 -10.33 -2.32
C VAL A 167 -11.32 -10.76 -1.45
N GLN A 168 -11.48 -12.06 -1.27
CA GLN A 168 -12.59 -12.66 -0.51
C GLN A 168 -12.15 -13.15 0.87
N SER A 169 -10.88 -13.52 1.04
CA SER A 169 -10.35 -13.99 2.31
C SER A 169 -8.93 -13.48 2.55
N TYR A 170 -8.65 -13.12 3.80
CA TYR A 170 -7.31 -12.77 4.28
C TYR A 170 -6.85 -13.83 5.28
N THR A 171 -5.54 -14.04 5.39
CA THR A 171 -4.96 -14.87 6.45
C THR A 171 -3.63 -14.25 6.89
N TRP A 172 -3.54 -13.90 8.17
CA TRP A 172 -2.35 -13.36 8.78
C TRP A 172 -1.53 -14.49 9.40
N PHE A 173 -0.23 -14.44 9.17
CA PHE A 173 0.75 -15.36 9.71
C PHE A 173 1.77 -14.60 10.54
N LYS A 174 2.07 -15.13 11.72
CA LYS A 174 3.22 -14.74 12.53
C LYS A 174 4.19 -15.93 12.55
N GLY A 175 5.30 -15.81 11.82
CA GLY A 175 6.15 -16.97 11.51
C GLY A 175 5.37 -18.06 10.76
N LYS A 176 5.07 -19.19 11.41
CA LYS A 176 4.32 -20.31 10.82
C LYS A 176 2.87 -20.43 11.28
N THR A 177 2.44 -19.62 12.25
CA THR A 177 1.13 -19.74 12.89
C THR A 177 0.16 -18.72 12.31
N SER A 178 -1.08 -19.13 12.00
CA SER A 178 -2.14 -18.23 11.58
C SER A 178 -2.72 -17.47 12.77
N VAL A 179 -2.79 -16.14 12.69
CA VAL A 179 -3.18 -15.26 13.81
C VAL A 179 -4.46 -14.45 13.55
N GLY A 180 -4.93 -14.37 12.31
CA GLY A 180 -6.16 -13.63 11.98
C GLY A 180 -6.62 -13.79 10.54
N ASN A 181 -7.88 -13.47 10.25
CA ASN A 181 -8.51 -13.70 8.94
C ASN A 181 -9.13 -12.44 8.30
N GLU A 182 -8.95 -11.27 8.91
CA GLU A 182 -9.51 -10.02 8.44
C GLU A 182 -8.49 -9.20 7.62
N LYS A 183 -8.97 -8.18 6.90
CA LYS A 183 -8.09 -7.25 6.16
C LYS A 183 -7.10 -6.54 7.09
N THR A 184 -7.53 -6.26 8.31
CA THR A 184 -6.74 -5.62 9.36
C THR A 184 -6.56 -6.57 10.52
N TYR A 185 -5.34 -6.69 11.02
CA TYR A 185 -5.02 -7.43 12.23
C TYR A 185 -4.66 -6.44 13.35
N ASN A 186 -5.48 -6.40 14.40
CA ASN A 186 -5.34 -5.45 15.50
C ASN A 186 -4.86 -6.15 16.78
N ILE A 187 -3.78 -5.64 17.35
CA ILE A 187 -3.21 -6.06 18.62
C ILE A 187 -3.46 -4.92 19.60
N SER A 188 -4.39 -5.08 20.54
CA SER A 188 -4.83 -3.99 21.42
C SER A 188 -3.89 -3.70 22.59
N LYS A 189 -3.19 -4.71 23.09
CA LYS A 189 -2.19 -4.61 24.17
C LYS A 189 -0.94 -5.34 23.76
N ILE A 190 -0.08 -4.65 23.04
CA ILE A 190 1.11 -5.27 22.47
C ILE A 190 2.16 -5.59 23.54
N SER A 191 2.80 -6.75 23.45
CA SER A 191 3.83 -7.22 24.39
C SER A 191 5.10 -7.65 23.66
N SER A 192 6.22 -7.80 24.38
CA SER A 192 7.46 -8.33 23.78
C SER A 192 7.29 -9.66 23.04
N GLU A 193 6.32 -10.49 23.44
CA GLU A 193 5.99 -11.75 22.77
C GLU A 193 5.38 -11.54 21.38
N ASP A 194 4.76 -10.39 21.11
CA ASP A 194 4.14 -10.03 19.82
C ASP A 194 5.15 -9.61 18.75
N SER A 195 6.40 -9.35 19.15
CA SER A 195 7.49 -9.05 18.23
C SER A 195 7.75 -10.21 17.26
N GLY A 196 8.15 -9.89 16.03
CA GLY A 196 8.50 -10.89 15.03
C GLY A 196 8.05 -10.54 13.61
N GLU A 197 8.20 -11.50 12.70
CA GLU A 197 7.79 -11.35 11.31
C GLU A 197 6.32 -11.70 11.11
N TYR A 198 5.61 -10.77 10.47
CA TYR A 198 4.23 -10.93 10.03
C TYR A 198 4.14 -10.97 8.51
N LYS A 199 3.27 -11.83 8.01
CA LYS A 199 2.94 -11.98 6.60
C LYS A 199 1.43 -12.08 6.44
N SER A 200 0.90 -11.52 5.37
CA SER A 200 -0.52 -11.67 5.03
C SER A 200 -0.67 -12.42 3.72
N LYS A 201 -1.68 -13.27 3.64
CA LYS A 201 -2.10 -13.98 2.43
C LYS A 201 -3.47 -13.45 2.02
N SER A 202 -3.54 -12.92 0.80
CA SER A 202 -4.80 -12.49 0.17
C SER A 202 -5.23 -13.54 -0.84
N SER A 203 -6.50 -13.94 -0.81
CA SER A 203 -7.07 -14.90 -1.77
C SER A 203 -8.35 -14.40 -2.41
N ASN A 204 -8.49 -14.66 -3.71
CA ASN A 204 -9.72 -14.49 -4.47
C ASN A 204 -10.07 -15.80 -5.20
N LYS A 205 -11.13 -15.79 -6.00
CA LYS A 205 -11.58 -16.97 -6.77
C LYS A 205 -10.59 -17.48 -7.82
N VAL A 206 -9.61 -16.65 -8.22
CA VAL A 206 -8.60 -16.99 -9.24
C VAL A 206 -7.38 -17.62 -8.59
N GLY A 207 -7.01 -17.14 -7.40
CA GLY A 207 -5.90 -17.68 -6.65
C GLY A 207 -5.53 -16.82 -5.45
N HIS A 208 -4.34 -17.04 -4.93
CA HIS A 208 -3.84 -16.37 -3.75
C HIS A 208 -2.42 -15.83 -3.98
N GLN A 209 -2.06 -14.85 -3.16
CA GLN A 209 -0.72 -14.29 -3.12
C GLN A 209 -0.38 -13.85 -1.71
N ASP A 210 0.85 -14.13 -1.32
CA ASP A 210 1.41 -13.74 -0.03
C ASP A 210 2.15 -12.41 -0.15
N SER A 211 2.09 -11.61 0.91
CA SER A 211 2.88 -10.40 1.07
C SER A 211 4.35 -10.72 1.34
N ASN A 212 5.20 -9.71 1.20
CA ASN A 212 6.50 -9.73 1.86
C ASN A 212 6.34 -9.80 3.39
N SER A 213 7.32 -10.38 4.08
CA SER A 213 7.36 -10.33 5.54
C SER A 213 7.63 -8.89 6.00
N VAL A 214 6.95 -8.48 7.08
CA VAL A 214 7.22 -7.22 7.78
C VAL A 214 7.51 -7.52 9.23
N THR A 215 8.61 -6.97 9.75
CA THR A 215 9.03 -7.17 11.14
C THR A 215 8.40 -6.12 12.04
N LEU A 216 7.63 -6.58 13.01
CA LEU A 216 7.15 -5.77 14.12
C LEU A 216 8.18 -5.84 15.24
N ASN A 217 8.82 -4.71 15.55
CA ASN A 217 9.83 -4.64 16.60
C ASN A 217 9.32 -3.81 17.78
N LEU A 218 9.43 -4.37 18.97
CA LEU A 218 9.18 -3.66 20.23
C LEU A 218 10.50 -3.49 20.95
N PRO A 219 10.93 -2.25 21.26
CA PRO A 219 12.11 -2.04 22.07
C PRO A 219 11.90 -2.67 23.45
N CYS A 220 12.70 -3.67 23.78
CA CYS A 220 12.75 -4.19 25.14
C CYS A 220 13.36 -3.10 26.04
N TRP A 221 12.57 -2.54 26.95
CA TRP A 221 13.15 -1.70 27.99
C TRP A 221 13.96 -2.58 28.95
N PRO A 222 15.20 -2.19 29.30
CA PRO A 222 15.89 -2.88 30.38
C PRO A 222 15.08 -2.67 31.66
N CYS A 223 14.63 -3.75 32.28
CA CYS A 223 14.04 -3.70 33.61
C CYS A 223 15.18 -3.51 34.62
N TRP A 224 15.23 -2.34 35.27
CA TRP A 224 16.15 -2.09 36.38
C TRP A 224 15.42 -2.48 37.66
N SER A 225 15.88 -3.51 38.37
CA SER A 225 15.43 -3.77 39.74
C SER A 225 16.17 -2.86 40.73
N GLU A 226 15.53 -2.46 41.84
CA GLU A 226 16.15 -1.68 42.92
C GLU A 226 17.35 -2.39 43.58
N THR A 227 17.60 -3.66 43.26
CA THR A 227 18.71 -4.47 43.78
C THR A 227 19.94 -4.51 42.87
N GLY A 228 19.92 -3.84 41.71
CA GLY A 228 21.06 -3.80 40.78
C GLY A 228 21.23 -5.06 39.93
N LEU A 229 20.25 -5.96 39.91
CA LEU A 229 20.16 -7.09 38.97
C LEU A 229 19.23 -6.72 37.80
N LEU A 230 19.70 -6.95 36.58
CA LEU A 230 18.87 -6.93 35.37
C LEU A 230 17.90 -8.10 35.46
N GLN A 231 16.63 -7.82 35.73
CA GLN A 231 15.57 -8.80 35.56
C GLN A 231 14.94 -8.54 34.20
N CYS A 232 14.82 -9.55 33.36
CA CYS A 232 13.99 -9.46 32.17
C CYS A 232 12.63 -10.04 32.53
N THR A 233 11.55 -9.28 32.33
CA THR A 233 10.18 -9.80 32.44
C THR A 233 9.65 -10.10 31.05
N ALA A 234 9.31 -11.35 30.78
CA ALA A 234 8.46 -11.72 29.65
C ALA A 234 7.15 -12.27 30.23
N GLY A 235 6.07 -11.52 30.04
CA GLY A 235 4.76 -11.85 30.61
C GLY A 235 4.72 -11.86 32.14
N ARG A 236 4.07 -12.88 32.73
CA ARG A 236 3.81 -13.00 34.18
C ARG A 236 4.98 -13.63 34.96
N SER A 237 6.15 -13.76 34.32
CA SER A 237 7.32 -14.45 34.86
C SER A 237 8.55 -13.53 34.86
N THR A 238 9.20 -13.45 36.01
CA THR A 238 10.48 -12.76 36.22
C THR A 238 11.64 -13.73 36.00
N TYR A 239 12.56 -13.39 35.10
CA TYR A 239 13.81 -14.13 34.90
C TYR A 239 15.00 -13.34 35.46
N GLU A 240 15.90 -14.03 36.16
CA GLU A 240 17.17 -13.48 36.64
C GLU A 240 18.22 -13.59 35.54
N CYS A 241 18.68 -12.46 34.99
CA CYS A 241 19.81 -12.47 34.06
C CYS A 241 21.10 -12.20 34.86
N ASN A 242 21.97 -13.20 34.95
CA ASN A 242 23.29 -13.03 35.54
C ASN A 242 24.28 -12.50 34.47
N PRO A 243 24.90 -11.32 34.64
CA PRO A 243 25.78 -10.72 33.63
C PRO A 243 27.11 -11.47 33.38
N SER A 244 27.32 -12.61 34.04
CA SER A 244 28.60 -13.33 34.08
C SER A 244 28.63 -14.65 33.32
N SER A 245 27.52 -15.12 32.74
CA SER A 245 27.49 -16.34 31.93
C SER A 245 27.16 -16.02 30.46
N ALA A 246 28.19 -15.93 29.62
CA ALA A 246 28.06 -15.65 28.19
C ALA A 246 27.40 -16.80 27.37
N ASN A 247 26.94 -17.88 28.01
CA ASN A 247 26.40 -19.08 27.36
C ASN A 247 25.12 -19.62 28.05
N ASP A 248 24.13 -18.76 28.31
CA ASP A 248 22.77 -19.21 28.64
C ASP A 248 21.87 -19.05 27.39
N PRO A 249 21.27 -20.12 26.86
CA PRO A 249 20.41 -20.05 25.68
C PRO A 249 19.17 -19.14 25.85
N LYS A 250 18.83 -18.73 27.08
CA LYS A 250 17.73 -17.79 27.35
C LYS A 250 18.08 -16.30 27.17
N CYS A 251 19.35 -15.96 26.97
CA CYS A 251 19.79 -14.58 26.71
C CYS A 251 20.05 -14.34 25.22
N SER A 252 19.11 -14.73 24.35
CA SER A 252 19.18 -14.37 22.92
C SER A 252 18.41 -13.06 22.66
N CYS A 253 18.81 -11.98 23.33
CA CYS A 253 18.42 -10.62 22.95
C CYS A 253 19.50 -10.07 22.01
N PRO A 254 19.20 -9.73 20.75
CA PRO A 254 20.20 -9.18 19.81
C PRO A 254 20.74 -7.78 20.18
N ALA A 255 20.36 -7.23 21.33
CA ALA A 255 20.67 -5.87 21.74
C ALA A 255 21.27 -5.77 23.15
N CYS A 256 22.09 -6.75 23.56
CA CYS A 256 23.10 -6.47 24.59
C CYS A 256 24.16 -5.54 23.99
N PHE A 257 23.88 -4.24 23.99
CA PHE A 257 24.84 -3.21 23.63
C PHE A 257 26.04 -3.34 24.58
N GLN A 258 27.15 -3.91 24.11
CA GLN A 258 28.43 -3.83 24.82
C GLN A 258 28.88 -2.37 24.71
N PRO A 259 28.88 -1.56 25.81
CA PRO A 259 29.39 -0.22 25.71
C PRO A 259 30.90 -0.30 25.42
N ALA A 260 31.31 0.25 24.29
CA ALA A 260 32.71 0.53 24.02
C ALA A 260 33.27 1.35 25.19
N LYS A 261 34.49 1.00 25.64
CA LYS A 261 35.10 1.40 26.91
C LYS A 261 35.26 2.91 27.16
N VAL A 262 34.86 3.80 26.26
CA VAL A 262 34.82 5.25 26.53
C VAL A 262 33.71 5.89 25.70
N LEU A 263 32.55 6.19 26.30
CA LEU A 263 31.55 7.06 25.67
C LEU A 263 31.40 8.35 26.47
N HIS A 264 31.52 9.47 25.76
CA HIS A 264 31.41 10.82 26.29
C HIS A 264 30.00 11.03 26.88
N THR A 265 29.92 11.63 28.08
CA THR A 265 28.68 11.80 28.88
C THR A 265 27.52 12.48 28.14
N THR A 266 27.81 13.19 27.05
CA THR A 266 26.86 13.92 26.21
C THR A 266 25.93 12.99 25.42
N THR A 267 26.40 11.85 24.91
CA THR A 267 25.56 10.90 24.14
C THR A 267 24.58 10.17 25.07
N LEU A 268 25.03 9.81 26.27
CA LEU A 268 24.19 9.19 27.31
C LEU A 268 23.10 10.14 27.80
N LEU A 269 23.42 11.42 28.01
CA LEU A 269 22.46 12.45 28.44
C LEU A 269 21.37 12.73 27.40
N ARG A 270 21.71 12.65 26.10
CA ARG A 270 20.76 12.80 24.99
C ARG A 270 19.79 11.62 24.94
N SER A 271 20.30 10.41 25.20
CA SER A 271 19.49 9.20 25.35
C SER A 271 18.69 9.11 26.67
N LEU A 272 18.81 10.08 27.59
CA LEU A 272 18.09 10.15 28.87
C LEU A 272 17.09 11.31 28.93
N HIS A 273 16.69 11.87 27.76
CA HIS A 273 15.70 12.95 27.68
C HIS A 273 14.27 12.53 28.03
N TRP A 274 13.98 11.24 27.93
CA TRP A 274 12.66 10.65 28.17
C TRP A 274 12.35 10.34 29.65
N LEU A 275 13.33 10.46 30.55
CA LEU A 275 13.09 10.24 31.99
C LEU A 275 12.33 11.42 32.62
N PRO A 276 11.33 11.17 33.48
CA PRO A 276 10.74 12.20 34.34
C PRO A 276 11.83 12.98 35.08
N VAL A 277 11.65 14.30 35.24
CA VAL A 277 12.67 15.21 35.78
C VAL A 277 13.28 14.70 37.09
N ALA A 278 12.47 14.16 37.99
CA ALA A 278 12.90 13.58 39.26
C ALA A 278 13.88 12.40 39.09
N ALA A 279 13.64 11.50 38.13
CA ALA A 279 14.50 10.35 37.87
C ALA A 279 15.82 10.77 37.21
N ARG A 280 15.77 11.79 36.34
CA ARG A 280 16.95 12.39 35.72
C ARG A 280 17.87 13.06 36.75
N ILE A 281 17.30 13.73 37.76
CA ILE A 281 18.07 14.30 38.87
C ILE A 281 18.73 13.17 39.67
N ARG A 282 17.97 12.15 40.09
CA ARG A 282 18.51 11.00 40.85
C ARG A 282 19.67 10.31 40.11
N PHE A 283 19.52 10.03 38.82
CA PHE A 283 20.55 9.40 38.01
C PHE A 283 21.84 10.24 37.95
N LYS A 284 21.71 11.56 37.69
CA LYS A 284 22.86 12.47 37.67
C LYS A 284 23.56 12.50 39.03
N THR A 285 22.82 12.57 40.13
CA THR A 285 23.36 12.56 41.49
C THR A 285 24.09 11.26 41.81
N LEU A 286 23.52 10.11 41.45
CA LEU A 286 24.13 8.79 41.66
C LEU A 286 25.40 8.59 40.82
N MET A 287 25.40 9.05 39.56
CA MET A 287 26.57 8.99 38.70
C MET A 287 27.70 9.89 39.19
N LEU A 288 27.37 11.08 39.71
CA LEU A 288 28.35 11.98 40.33
C LEU A 288 28.95 11.32 41.58
N ALA A 289 28.11 10.70 42.41
CA ALA A 289 28.54 10.01 43.62
C ALA A 289 29.43 8.80 43.32
N TYR A 290 29.07 7.99 42.32
CA TYR A 290 29.87 6.85 41.87
C TYR A 290 31.24 7.30 41.34
N LYS A 291 31.30 8.35 40.52
CA LYS A 291 32.57 8.90 40.00
C LYS A 291 33.44 9.47 41.09
N ALA A 292 32.85 10.13 42.09
CA ALA A 292 33.59 10.65 43.23
C ALA A 292 34.13 9.55 44.15
N LYS A 293 33.42 8.41 44.26
CA LYS A 293 33.89 7.24 45.01
C LYS A 293 34.97 6.42 44.28
N ASN A 294 34.77 6.14 42.99
CA ASN A 294 35.55 5.13 42.25
C ASN A 294 36.46 5.71 41.16
N GLY A 295 36.43 7.03 40.92
CA GLY A 295 37.17 7.69 39.84
C GLY A 295 37.94 8.95 40.27
N PRO A 296 38.63 9.62 39.32
CA PRO A 296 39.30 10.89 39.56
C PRO A 296 38.25 12.00 39.66
N ALA A 297 37.90 12.38 40.89
CA ALA A 297 37.05 13.53 41.18
C ALA A 297 37.81 14.58 41.99
N PRO A 298 37.50 15.86 41.81
CA PRO A 298 38.03 16.94 42.63
C PRO A 298 37.81 16.70 44.12
N SER A 299 38.78 17.14 44.95
CA SER A 299 38.79 16.92 46.40
C SER A 299 37.50 17.40 47.10
N TYR A 300 36.91 18.51 46.63
CA TYR A 300 35.67 19.04 47.19
C TYR A 300 34.48 18.06 47.03
N LEU A 301 34.37 17.31 45.92
CA LEU A 301 33.31 16.32 45.72
C LEU A 301 33.55 15.03 46.52
N LYS A 302 34.82 14.64 46.70
CA LYS A 302 35.17 13.48 47.55
C LYS A 302 34.85 13.76 49.02
N ALA A 303 35.08 14.98 49.48
CA ALA A 303 34.78 15.40 50.85
C ALA A 303 33.27 15.40 51.18
N LEU A 304 32.41 15.59 50.18
CA LEU A 304 30.95 15.53 50.31
C LEU A 304 30.39 14.11 50.48
N ILE A 305 31.19 13.08 50.21
CA ILE A 305 30.75 11.68 50.21
C ILE A 305 31.43 10.94 51.35
N THR A 306 30.69 10.72 52.44
CA THR A 306 31.18 9.93 53.57
C THR A 306 30.59 8.51 53.51
N PRO A 307 31.41 7.45 53.45
CA PRO A 307 30.93 6.09 53.55
C PRO A 307 30.24 5.87 54.91
N HIS A 308 29.09 5.21 54.94
CA HIS A 308 28.46 4.86 56.20
C HIS A 308 29.18 3.65 56.82
N THR A 309 29.85 3.86 57.94
CA THR A 309 30.39 2.79 58.78
C THR A 309 29.45 2.55 59.96
N ALA A 310 28.82 1.36 59.99
CA ALA A 310 28.04 0.93 61.14
C ALA A 310 29.00 0.47 62.26
N PRO A 311 28.70 0.76 63.55
CA PRO A 311 29.56 0.38 64.68
C PRO A 311 29.65 -1.14 64.91
N HIS A 312 28.76 -1.92 64.28
CA HIS A 312 28.76 -3.39 64.33
C HIS A 312 28.63 -3.99 62.92
N THR A 313 29.22 -5.16 62.73
CA THR A 313 29.18 -5.95 61.49
C THR A 313 27.77 -6.50 61.24
N LEU A 314 26.93 -5.70 60.59
CA LEU A 314 25.58 -6.09 60.17
C LEU A 314 25.59 -6.75 58.78
N ARG A 315 24.62 -7.62 58.49
CA ARG A 315 24.47 -8.33 57.19
C ARG A 315 24.40 -7.39 55.96
N SER A 316 24.16 -6.10 56.17
CA SER A 316 24.14 -5.05 55.15
C SER A 316 25.50 -4.35 54.93
N THR A 317 26.59 -4.75 55.58
CA THR A 317 27.92 -4.15 55.39
C THR A 317 28.47 -4.32 53.98
N SER A 318 27.98 -5.29 53.20
CA SER A 318 28.27 -5.45 51.77
C SER A 318 27.54 -4.42 50.88
N THR A 319 26.52 -3.72 51.41
CA THR A 319 25.83 -2.65 50.69
C THR A 319 26.59 -1.34 50.89
N ALA A 320 27.20 -0.82 49.83
CA ALA A 320 28.01 0.39 49.79
C ALA A 320 27.19 1.67 50.08
N ARG A 321 26.62 1.81 51.28
CA ARG A 321 25.77 2.93 51.70
C ARG A 321 26.61 4.17 52.02
N LEU A 322 26.12 5.32 51.57
CA LEU A 322 26.70 6.62 51.89
C LEU A 322 25.95 7.21 53.09
N LYS A 323 26.68 7.85 54.00
CA LYS A 323 26.11 8.59 55.12
C LYS A 323 25.54 9.90 54.59
N LEU A 324 24.25 10.15 54.78
CA LEU A 324 23.67 11.45 54.45
C LEU A 324 24.24 12.49 55.42
N SER A 325 24.94 13.49 54.88
CA SER A 325 25.24 14.71 55.62
C SER A 325 23.94 15.47 55.88
N LEU A 326 23.73 15.92 57.12
CA LEU A 326 22.58 16.64 57.68
C LEU A 326 22.33 18.03 57.04
N ILE A 327 22.36 18.16 55.72
CA ILE A 327 22.09 19.44 55.02
C ILE A 327 20.61 19.51 54.56
N THR A 328 19.83 18.42 54.65
CA THR A 328 18.42 18.40 54.22
C THR A 328 17.38 18.55 55.33
N GLN A 329 17.73 19.04 56.52
CA GLN A 329 16.73 19.33 57.57
C GLN A 329 16.26 20.80 57.64
N GLN A 330 16.73 21.69 56.74
CA GLN A 330 16.35 23.11 56.80
C GLN A 330 15.53 23.66 55.63
N TYR A 331 15.07 22.82 54.69
CA TYR A 331 14.13 23.26 53.64
C TYR A 331 12.97 22.27 53.48
N VAL A 332 12.22 22.08 54.56
CA VAL A 332 10.79 21.73 54.49
C VAL A 332 10.09 22.53 55.58
N GLN A 333 9.68 23.75 55.22
CA GLN A 333 8.45 24.39 55.70
C GLN A 333 7.74 24.96 54.49
#